data_AF-Q4LCS9-F1
#
_entry.id   AF-Q4LCS9-F1
#
_cell.length_a   1.000
_cell.length_b   1.000
_cell.length_c   1.000
_cell.angle_alpha   90.00
_cell.angle_beta   90.00
_cell.angle_gamma   90.00
#
_symmetry.space_group_name_H-M   'P 1'
#
loop_
_entity.id
_entity.type
_entity.pdbx_description
1 polymer ?
#
loop_
_entity_poly.entity_id
_entity_poly.type
_entity_poly.pdbx_seq_one_letter_code
_entity_poly.pdbx_strand_id
1 'polypeptide(L)' 'MMKLMLFSIIVILFSLIGSIHGADVPGNYPLDSSDDTYLCAPLGENPSCIQICRKHGVKYGYCYAFQCWCEYLEDKNVKI' A
#
# COMPACT_ATOMS: atom_id res chain seq x y z
N MET A 1 33.79 -13.20 -18.11
CA MET A 1 33.77 -12.93 -16.65
C MET A 1 32.79 -11.82 -16.26
N MET A 2 32.85 -10.62 -16.84
CA MET A 2 31.91 -9.52 -16.50
C MET A 2 30.43 -9.88 -16.66
N LYS A 3 30.08 -10.67 -17.69
CA LYS A 3 28.70 -11.08 -17.94
C LYS A 3 28.14 -12.01 -16.85
N LEU A 4 28.99 -12.88 -16.27
CA LEU A 4 28.60 -13.76 -15.17
C LEU A 4 28.39 -12.96 -13.88
N MET A 5 29.26 -11.98 -13.61
CA MET A 5 29.14 -11.06 -12.47
C MET A 5 27.85 -10.25 -12.55
N LEU A 6 27.49 -9.75 -13.73
CA LEU A 6 26.25 -8.99 -13.94
C LEU A 6 25.01 -9.85 -13.67
N PHE A 7 24.99 -11.11 -14.14
CA PHE A 7 23.90 -12.04 -13.87
C PHE A 7 23.73 -12.30 -12.36
N SER A 8 24.82 -12.49 -11.61
CA SER A 8 24.75 -12.70 -10.16
C SER A 8 24.17 -11.48 -9.42
N ILE A 9 24.54 -10.25 -9.80
CA ILE A 9 24.00 -9.02 -9.20
C ILE A 9 22.49 -8.92 -9.44
N ILE A 10 22.03 -9.22 -10.67
CA ILE A 10 20.60 -9.19 -11.02
C ILE A 10 19.82 -10.20 -10.17
N VAL A 11 20.32 -11.43 -10.01
CA VAL A 11 19.65 -12.45 -9.18
C VAL A 11 19.56 -12.02 -7.71
N ILE A 12 20.61 -11.43 -7.15
CA ILE A 12 20.60 -10.92 -5.77
C ILE A 12 19.55 -9.80 -5.62
N LEU A 13 19.46 -8.89 -6.59
CA LEU A 13 18.45 -7.81 -6.58
C LEU A 13 17.02 -8.36 -6.65
N PHE A 14 16.75 -9.35 -7.50
CA PHE A 14 15.42 -9.99 -7.56
C PHE A 14 15.05 -10.69 -6.25
N SER A 15 16.01 -11.39 -5.61
CA SER A 15 15.78 -12.03 -4.31
C SER A 15 15.47 -11.00 -3.21
N LEU A 16 16.08 -9.81 -3.26
CA LEU A 16 15.80 -8.73 -2.31
C LEU A 16 14.41 -8.12 -2.52
N ILE A 17 13.93 -8.01 -3.76
CA ILE A 17 12.57 -7.54 -4.07
C ILE A 17 11.52 -8.56 -3.59
N GLY A 18 11.83 -9.85 -3.73
CA GLY A 18 11.01 -10.96 -3.23
C GLY A 18 10.64 -10.82 -1.74
N SER A 19 11.59 -10.37 -0.92
CA SER A 19 11.41 -10.16 0.53
C SER A 19 10.59 -8.92 0.89
N ILE A 20 10.25 -8.06 -0.08
CA ILE A 20 9.41 -6.86 0.13
C ILE A 20 7.92 -7.19 -0.09
N HIS A 21 7.60 -8.32 -0.71
CA HIS A 21 6.23 -8.73 -0.96
C HIS A 21 5.62 -9.31 0.32
N GLY A 22 4.85 -8.49 1.05
CA GLY A 22 3.80 -9.00 1.92
C GLY A 22 4.14 -9.17 3.40
N ALA A 23 5.14 -8.47 3.94
CA ALA A 23 4.99 -8.06 5.34
C ALA A 23 3.71 -7.21 5.36
N ASP A 24 2.69 -7.65 6.11
CA ASP A 24 1.43 -6.92 6.29
C ASP A 24 1.77 -5.48 6.64
N VAL A 25 1.75 -4.58 5.64
CA VAL A 25 2.12 -3.20 5.87
C VAL A 25 1.06 -2.67 6.81
N PRO A 26 1.43 -2.22 8.03
CA PRO A 26 0.44 -1.80 9.01
C PRO A 26 -0.37 -0.65 8.41
N GLY A 27 -1.59 -0.50 8.86
CA GLY A 27 -2.50 0.49 8.28
C GLY A 27 -3.89 0.33 8.84
N ASN A 28 -4.79 1.13 8.30
CA ASN A 28 -6.20 1.13 8.67
C ASN A 28 -7.07 1.53 7.48
N TYR A 29 -8.36 1.28 7.61
CA TYR A 29 -9.38 1.82 6.73
C TYR A 29 -9.72 3.25 7.16
N PRO A 30 -9.58 4.26 6.28
CA PRO A 30 -10.02 5.61 6.58
C PRO A 30 -11.55 5.65 6.63
N LEU A 31 -12.07 6.49 7.51
CA LEU A 31 -13.49 6.77 7.69
C LEU A 31 -13.82 8.15 7.11
N ASP A 32 -14.97 8.23 6.46
CA ASP A 32 -15.53 9.50 6.02
C ASP A 32 -16.21 10.27 7.17
N SER A 33 -16.83 11.40 6.85
CA SER A 33 -17.54 12.23 7.83
C SER A 33 -18.70 11.51 8.54
N SER A 34 -19.23 10.44 7.92
CA SER A 34 -20.36 9.64 8.39
C SER A 34 -19.92 8.40 9.18
N ASP A 35 -18.61 8.25 9.47
CA ASP A 35 -18.02 7.06 10.08
C ASP A 35 -18.04 5.80 9.20
N ASP A 36 -18.20 5.97 7.87
CA ASP A 36 -18.17 4.87 6.92
C ASP A 36 -16.81 4.71 6.24
N THR A 37 -16.42 3.48 5.94
CA THR A 37 -15.23 3.20 5.13
C THR A 37 -15.47 3.51 3.66
N TYR A 38 -14.43 3.96 2.96
CA TYR A 38 -14.52 4.26 1.53
C TYR A 38 -14.54 2.98 0.68
N LEU A 39 -15.67 2.71 0.02
CA LEU A 39 -15.80 1.60 -0.93
C LEU A 39 -14.93 1.82 -2.18
N CYS A 40 -14.42 0.72 -2.74
CA CYS A 40 -13.58 0.76 -3.92
C CYS A 40 -13.69 -0.49 -4.80
N ALA A 41 -13.38 -0.31 -6.08
CA ALA A 41 -13.10 -1.34 -7.06
C ALA A 41 -12.24 -0.73 -8.19
N PRO A 42 -11.40 -1.52 -8.90
CA PRO A 42 -11.05 -2.92 -8.64
C PRO A 42 -10.16 -3.09 -7.41
N LEU A 43 -9.98 -4.33 -6.95
CA LEU A 43 -9.01 -4.68 -5.89
C LEU A 43 -7.57 -4.37 -6.33
N GLY A 44 -6.70 -4.06 -5.38
CA GLY A 44 -5.32 -3.65 -5.63
C GLY A 44 -5.19 -2.14 -5.83
N GLU A 45 -4.19 -1.71 -6.60
CA GLU A 45 -3.89 -0.29 -6.81
C GLU A 45 -5.12 0.49 -7.29
N ASN A 46 -5.49 1.54 -6.55
CA ASN A 46 -6.68 2.33 -6.82
C ASN A 46 -6.38 3.82 -6.62
N PRO A 47 -6.41 4.64 -7.70
CA PRO A 47 -6.10 6.07 -7.60
C PRO A 47 -6.97 6.85 -6.61
N SER A 48 -8.24 6.44 -6.45
CA SER A 48 -9.15 7.05 -5.47
C SER A 48 -8.69 6.77 -4.04
N CYS A 49 -8.32 5.53 -3.73
CA CYS A 49 -7.79 5.20 -2.41
C CYS A 49 -6.46 5.92 -2.13
N ILE A 50 -5.57 6.05 -3.11
CA ILE A 50 -4.34 6.84 -2.97
C ILE A 50 -4.67 8.29 -2.60
N GLN A 51 -5.66 8.90 -3.27
CA GLN A 51 -6.06 10.27 -2.97
C GLN A 51 -6.70 10.41 -1.59
N ILE A 52 -7.56 9.46 -1.19
CA ILE A 52 -8.20 9.44 0.13
C ILE A 52 -7.11 9.33 1.22
N CYS A 53 -6.20 8.36 1.11
CA CYS A 53 -5.15 8.17 2.11
C CYS A 53 -4.23 9.39 2.25
N ARG A 54 -3.97 10.11 1.15
CA ARG A 54 -3.25 11.40 1.20
C ARG A 54 -3.99 12.48 1.99
N LYS A 55 -5.33 12.50 1.95
CA LYS A 55 -6.13 13.41 2.78
C LYS A 55 -6.02 13.07 4.26
N HIS A 56 -5.94 11.79 4.61
CA HIS A 56 -5.68 11.31 5.98
C HIS A 56 -4.20 11.41 6.41
N GLY A 57 -3.34 12.05 5.60
CA GLY A 57 -1.96 12.33 5.97
C GLY A 57 -0.95 11.23 5.67
N VAL A 58 -1.34 10.16 4.97
CA VAL A 58 -0.42 9.07 4.59
C VAL A 58 -0.23 8.96 3.08
N LYS A 59 0.86 8.31 2.64
CA LYS A 59 1.33 8.45 1.25
C LYS A 59 0.63 7.54 0.25
N TYR A 60 0.29 6.32 0.69
CA TYR A 60 -0.14 5.25 -0.18
C TYR A 60 -1.38 4.56 0.38
N GLY A 61 -2.19 4.06 -0.53
CA GLY A 61 -3.35 3.25 -0.23
C GLY A 61 -3.86 2.56 -1.47
N TYR A 62 -4.63 1.51 -1.26
CA TYR A 62 -5.11 0.64 -2.32
C TYR A 62 -6.46 0.04 -1.92
N CYS A 63 -7.12 -0.62 -2.86
CA CYS A 63 -8.39 -1.27 -2.61
C CYS A 63 -8.19 -2.69 -2.05
N TYR A 64 -8.62 -2.90 -0.81
CA TYR A 64 -8.51 -4.17 -0.12
C TYR A 64 -9.86 -4.56 0.49
N ALA A 65 -10.33 -5.78 0.23
CA ALA A 65 -11.66 -6.23 0.64
C ALA A 65 -12.80 -5.26 0.22
N PHE A 66 -12.66 -4.65 -0.96
CA PHE A 66 -13.58 -3.63 -1.51
C PHE A 66 -13.68 -2.33 -0.70
N GLN A 67 -12.71 -2.07 0.17
CA GLN A 67 -12.57 -0.82 0.94
C GLN A 67 -11.16 -0.26 0.78
N CYS A 68 -11.00 1.05 0.88
CA CYS A 68 -9.66 1.64 0.82
C CYS A 68 -8.85 1.29 2.07
N TRP A 69 -7.67 0.73 1.88
CA TRP A 69 -6.68 0.52 2.94
C TRP A 69 -5.57 1.55 2.79
N CYS A 70 -5.23 2.22 3.90
CA CYS A 70 -4.16 3.21 3.93
C CYS A 70 -2.97 2.69 4.74
N GLU A 71 -1.81 2.57 4.10
CA GLU A 71 -0.60 2.15 4.77
C GLU A 71 -0.15 3.21 5.79
N TYR A 72 0.30 2.74 6.96
CA TYR A 72 0.76 3.52 8.09
C TYR A 72 -0.27 4.52 8.65
N LEU A 73 -1.56 4.34 8.34
CA LEU A 73 -2.63 5.12 8.95
C LEU A 73 -2.85 4.63 10.39
N GLU A 74 -2.54 5.49 11.37
CA GLU A 74 -2.79 5.21 12.79
C GLU A 74 -4.28 5.34 13.14
N ASP A 75 -4.77 4.54 14.10
CA ASP A 75 -6.16 4.51 14.56
C ASP A 75 -6.72 5.90 14.91
N LYS A 76 -5.90 6.77 15.51
CA LYS A 76 -6.32 8.11 15.93
C LYS A 76 -6.58 9.08 14.76
N ASN A 77 -6.15 8.72 13.55
CA ASN A 77 -6.22 9.55 12.34
C ASN A 77 -7.20 8.97 11.30
N VAL A 78 -7.92 7.89 11.63
CA VAL A 78 -8.85 7.27 10.68
C VAL A 78 -9.97 8.21 10.26
N LYS A 79 -10.30 9.21 11.06
CA LYS A 79 -11.26 10.27 10.75
C LYS A 79 -10.59 11.65 10.81
N ILE A 80 -11.03 12.57 9.96
CA ILE A 80 -10.57 13.98 9.90
C ILE A 80 -11.62 14.89 10.54
#